data_AF-A0A974BVR0-F1
#
_entry.id   AF-A0A974BVR0-F1
#
_cell.length_a   1.000
_cell.length_b   1.000
_cell.length_c   1.000
_cell.angle_alpha   90.00
_cell.angle_beta   90.00
_cell.angle_gamma   90.00
#
_symmetry.space_group_name_H-M   'P 1'
#
loop_
_entity.id
_entity.type
_entity.pdbx_description
1 polymer ?
#
loop_
_entity_poly.entity_id
_entity_poly.type
_entity_poly.pdbx_seq_one_letter_code
_entity_poly.pdbx_strand_id
1 'polypeptide(L)'
;MVKRWCVFLFLSDTTERNHHLKTLKADFINRGYNPRIVDKHIYRAPRISRSQLLLYKEKPEINWMPLVVTYNPKLKTVRKTDRDLQGTLNTDESLKNIFPDPPLLAFRQSPNLKKLITRCALSQPTKNGTYPCGKKQCKTCPHIQISDRI
;
A
#
# COMPACT_ATOMS: atom_id res chain seq x y z
N MET A 1 0.72 -6.49 13.06
CA MET A 1 1.00 -5.91 14.40
C MET A 1 2.31 -6.40 15.04
N VAL A 2 2.82 -7.60 14.76
CA VAL A 2 4.04 -8.13 15.44
C VAL A 2 5.34 -7.44 15.00
N LYS A 3 5.46 -6.98 13.75
CA LYS A 3 6.69 -6.37 13.22
C LYS A 3 7.07 -5.00 13.81
N ARG A 4 6.16 -4.31 14.51
CA ARG A 4 6.42 -2.99 15.11
C ARG A 4 7.08 -3.09 16.51
N TRP A 5 7.10 -4.27 17.12
CA TRP A 5 7.64 -4.46 18.47
C TRP A 5 9.17 -4.66 18.50
N CYS A 6 9.78 -5.11 17.40
CA CYS A 6 11.22 -5.41 17.34
C CYS A 6 12.14 -4.17 17.28
N VAL A 7 11.62 -2.97 17.00
CA VAL A 7 12.46 -1.78 16.81
C VAL A 7 13.10 -1.30 18.12
N PHE A 8 12.58 -1.70 19.28
CA PHE A 8 13.01 -1.16 20.59
C PHE A 8 14.13 -1.94 21.29
N LEU A 9 14.60 -3.04 20.71
CA LEU A 9 15.66 -3.88 21.31
C LEU A 9 17.08 -3.51 20.87
N PHE A 10 17.24 -2.39 20.16
CA PHE A 10 18.55 -1.90 19.72
C PHE A 10 19.34 -1.13 20.78
N LEU A 11 18.81 -0.94 21.99
CA LEU A 11 19.51 -0.27 23.09
C LEU A 11 20.52 -1.19 23.77
N SER A 12 21.73 -0.69 24.00
CA SER A 12 22.83 -1.42 24.61
C SER A 12 22.61 -1.66 26.11
N ASP A 13 21.92 -0.75 26.79
CA ASP A 13 21.67 -0.83 28.23
C ASP A 13 20.29 -1.43 28.55
N THR A 14 20.30 -2.38 29.48
CA THR A 14 19.11 -3.04 30.04
C THR A 14 18.22 -2.06 30.80
N THR A 15 18.78 -1.01 31.41
CA THR A 15 18.02 -0.03 32.20
C THR A 15 17.16 0.86 31.28
N GLU A 16 17.78 1.40 30.24
CA GLU A 16 17.15 2.24 29.22
C GLU A 16 16.05 1.46 28.48
N ARG A 17 16.33 0.22 28.08
CA ARG A 17 15.33 -0.68 27.50
C ARG A 17 14.11 -0.85 28.40
N ASN A 18 14.32 -1.10 29.70
CA ASN A 18 13.22 -1.31 30.64
C ASN A 18 12.42 -0.02 30.88
N HIS A 19 13.08 1.13 30.87
CA HIS A 19 12.40 2.43 30.93
C HIS A 19 11.48 2.64 29.72
N HIS A 20 11.99 2.41 28.49
CA HIS A 20 11.18 2.54 27.28
C HIS A 20 10.01 1.55 27.23
N LEU A 21 10.20 0.31 27.70
CA LEU A 21 9.11 -0.67 27.76
C LEU A 21 7.97 -0.21 28.68
N LYS A 22 8.28 0.49 29.78
CA LYS A 22 7.26 1.08 30.67
C LYS A 22 6.48 2.20 29.99
N THR A 23 7.17 3.12 29.33
CA THR A 23 6.53 4.21 28.57
C THR A 23 5.64 3.67 27.46
N LEU A 24 6.15 2.71 26.69
CA LEU A 24 5.42 2.05 25.62
C LEU A 24 4.15 1.33 26.11
N LYS A 25 4.24 0.65 27.28
CA LYS A 25 3.08 0.02 27.92
C LYS A 25 2.00 1.07 28.23
N ALA A 26 2.38 2.20 28.83
CA ALA A 26 1.45 3.27 29.16
C ALA A 26 0.76 3.84 27.91
N ASP A 27 1.53 4.10 26.84
CA ASP A 27 1.00 4.60 25.57
C ASP A 27 -0.05 3.68 24.95
N PHE A 28 0.20 2.36 24.97
CA PHE A 28 -0.76 1.40 24.43
C PHE A 28 -2.03 1.33 25.27
N ILE A 29 -1.92 1.38 26.59
CA ILE A 29 -3.10 1.39 27.47
C ILE A 29 -3.91 2.68 27.24
N ASN A 30 -3.24 3.84 27.15
CA ASN A 30 -3.88 5.14 26.91
C ASN A 30 -4.61 5.20 25.55
N ARG A 31 -4.14 4.46 24.55
CA ARG A 31 -4.80 4.33 23.23
C ARG A 31 -5.94 3.30 23.21
N GLY A 32 -6.30 2.71 24.35
CA GLY A 32 -7.40 1.76 24.47
C GLY A 32 -7.06 0.32 24.04
N TYR A 33 -5.78 -0.05 23.94
CA TYR A 33 -5.42 -1.45 23.68
C TYR A 33 -5.65 -2.30 24.94
N ASN A 34 -6.06 -3.56 24.76
CA ASN A 34 -6.33 -4.49 25.87
C ASN A 34 -5.07 -4.70 26.75
N PRO A 35 -5.11 -4.34 28.05
CA PRO A 35 -3.95 -4.42 28.94
C PRO A 35 -3.33 -5.82 29.01
N ARG A 36 -4.14 -6.88 29.00
CA ARG A 36 -3.65 -8.27 29.06
C ARG A 36 -2.77 -8.63 27.86
N ILE A 37 -3.13 -8.14 26.68
CA ILE A 37 -2.37 -8.37 25.45
C ILE A 37 -1.07 -7.58 25.51
N VAL A 38 -1.13 -6.31 25.93
CA VAL A 38 0.03 -5.44 26.07
C VAL A 38 1.05 -6.06 27.05
N ASP A 39 0.59 -6.48 28.23
CA ASP A 39 1.44 -7.10 29.25
C ASP A 39 2.12 -8.37 28.75
N LYS A 40 1.39 -9.24 28.05
CA LYS A 40 1.95 -10.45 27.44
C LYS A 40 3.10 -10.13 26.48
N HIS A 41 2.98 -9.07 25.69
CA HIS A 41 4.00 -8.69 24.72
C HIS A 41 5.19 -7.96 25.37
N ILE A 42 4.94 -7.07 26.35
CA ILE A 42 5.99 -6.42 27.14
C ILE A 42 6.83 -7.46 27.88
N TYR A 43 6.19 -8.48 28.47
CA TYR A 43 6.88 -9.58 29.15
C TYR A 43 7.69 -10.47 28.20
N ARG A 44 7.26 -10.60 26.94
CA ARG A 44 7.98 -11.39 25.92
C ARG A 44 9.19 -10.66 25.35
N ALA A 45 9.14 -9.33 25.23
CA ALA A 45 10.18 -8.53 24.60
C ALA A 45 11.61 -8.78 25.16
N PRO A 46 11.85 -8.82 26.49
CA PRO A 46 13.21 -9.03 27.02
C PRO A 46 13.70 -10.48 26.93
N ARG A 47 12.84 -11.45 26.57
CA ARG A 47 13.23 -12.87 26.49
C ARG A 47 14.10 -13.21 25.28
N ILE A 48 14.09 -12.35 24.26
CA ILE A 48 14.92 -12.53 23.06
C ILE A 48 16.21 -11.75 23.26
N SER A 49 17.36 -12.42 23.17
CA SER A 49 18.64 -11.73 23.36
C SER A 49 18.94 -10.77 22.21
N ARG A 50 19.68 -9.70 22.50
CA ARG A 50 20.16 -8.77 21.47
C ARG A 50 20.97 -9.50 20.39
N SER A 51 21.85 -10.42 20.80
CA SER A 51 22.65 -11.23 19.86
C SER A 51 21.74 -11.96 18.87
N GLN A 52 20.70 -12.64 19.34
CA GLN A 52 19.73 -13.34 18.49
C GLN A 52 18.95 -12.43 17.55
N LEU A 53 18.71 -11.17 17.93
CA LEU A 53 18.00 -10.19 17.09
C LEU A 53 18.89 -9.60 16.00
N LEU A 54 20.18 -9.44 16.29
CA LEU A 54 21.17 -8.92 15.35
C LEU A 54 21.67 -9.99 14.38
N LEU A 55 21.39 -11.28 14.65
CA LEU A 55 21.69 -12.34 13.70
C LEU A 55 20.96 -12.07 12.38
N TYR A 56 21.74 -11.98 11.31
CA TYR A 56 21.20 -11.95 9.96
C TYR A 56 20.39 -13.23 9.72
N LYS A 57 19.19 -13.06 9.18
CA LYS A 57 18.36 -14.18 8.73
C LYS A 57 18.34 -14.13 7.22
N GLU A 58 18.91 -15.16 6.61
CA GLU A 58 18.81 -15.35 5.17
C GLU A 58 17.34 -15.38 4.78
N LYS A 59 17.00 -14.48 3.87
CA LYS A 59 15.66 -14.47 3.29
C LYS A 59 15.68 -15.54 2.20
N PRO A 60 14.77 -16.52 2.24
CA PRO A 60 14.66 -17.46 1.12
C PRO A 60 14.38 -16.67 -0.16
N GLU A 61 15.08 -17.01 -1.23
CA GLU A 61 14.74 -16.57 -2.57
C GLU A 61 13.41 -17.21 -2.93
N ILE A 62 12.36 -16.42 -2.87
CA ILE A 62 11.01 -16.88 -3.19
C ILE A 62 10.55 -16.13 -4.44
N ASN A 63 10.34 -16.87 -5.52
CA ASN A 63 9.82 -16.35 -6.78
C ASN A 63 8.29 -16.25 -6.76
N TRP A 64 7.73 -15.58 -5.74
CA TRP A 64 6.28 -15.35 -5.68
C TRP A 64 5.87 -14.31 -6.69
N MET A 65 5.01 -14.69 -7.64
CA MET A 65 4.38 -13.71 -8.53
C MET A 65 3.32 -12.91 -7.76
N PRO A 66 3.37 -11.57 -7.73
CA PRO A 66 2.35 -10.79 -7.05
C PRO A 66 1.05 -10.67 -7.85
N LEU A 67 -0.08 -11.04 -7.26
CA LEU A 67 -1.42 -10.72 -7.76
C LEU A 67 -1.92 -9.44 -7.09
N VAL A 68 -1.89 -8.32 -7.82
CA VAL A 68 -2.23 -7.00 -7.26
C VAL A 68 -3.71 -6.67 -7.52
N VAL A 69 -4.49 -6.58 -6.44
CA VAL A 69 -5.94 -6.26 -6.49
C VAL A 69 -6.23 -4.96 -5.76
N THR A 70 -7.21 -4.17 -6.21
CA THR A 70 -7.68 -3.01 -5.44
C THR A 70 -8.39 -3.48 -4.18
N TYR A 71 -7.99 -2.95 -3.02
CA TYR A 71 -8.66 -3.26 -1.76
C TYR A 71 -10.13 -2.84 -1.79
N ASN A 72 -11.02 -3.77 -1.45
CA ASN A 72 -12.44 -3.51 -1.23
C ASN A 72 -12.89 -4.30 0.01
N PRO A 73 -13.41 -3.65 1.07
CA PRO A 73 -13.79 -4.31 2.31
C PRO A 73 -14.92 -5.34 2.15
N LYS A 74 -15.70 -5.26 1.06
CA LYS A 74 -16.74 -6.25 0.74
C LYS A 74 -16.17 -7.52 0.09
N LEU A 75 -14.98 -7.46 -0.51
CA LEU A 75 -14.33 -8.57 -1.21
C LEU A 75 -13.41 -9.36 -0.27
N LYS A 76 -13.96 -9.87 0.84
CA LYS A 76 -13.19 -10.67 1.81
C LYS A 76 -12.77 -12.05 1.27
N THR A 77 -13.43 -12.51 0.21
CA THR A 77 -13.27 -13.85 -0.37
C THR A 77 -12.13 -13.97 -1.37
N VAL A 78 -11.49 -12.88 -1.80
CA VAL A 78 -10.45 -12.91 -2.86
C VAL A 78 -9.34 -13.91 -2.54
N ARG A 79 -8.89 -13.96 -1.27
CA ARG A 79 -7.86 -14.90 -0.84
C ARG A 79 -8.32 -16.36 -0.89
N LYS A 80 -9.61 -16.62 -0.69
CA LYS A 80 -10.19 -17.96 -0.81
C LYS A 80 -10.26 -18.34 -2.29
N THR A 81 -10.80 -17.46 -3.12
CA THR A 81 -10.91 -17.66 -4.57
C THR A 81 -9.56 -17.92 -5.22
N ASP A 82 -8.52 -17.15 -4.85
CA ASP A 82 -7.15 -17.35 -5.32
C ASP A 82 -6.63 -18.78 -5.05
N ARG A 83 -6.88 -19.31 -3.84
CA ARG A 83 -6.52 -20.69 -3.48
C ARG A 83 -7.33 -21.73 -4.23
N ASP A 84 -8.64 -21.49 -4.37
CA ASP A 84 -9.54 -22.42 -5.05
C ASP A 84 -9.19 -22.53 -6.54
N LEU A 85 -8.78 -21.42 -7.18
CA LEU A 85 -8.38 -21.37 -8.59
C LEU A 85 -6.98 -21.92 -8.87
N GLN A 86 -6.11 -22.04 -7.86
CA GLN A 86 -4.77 -22.61 -8.05
C GLN A 86 -4.83 -24.05 -8.58
N GLY A 87 -5.85 -24.82 -8.19
CA GLY A 87 -6.05 -26.17 -8.73
C GLY A 87 -6.26 -26.19 -10.24
N THR A 88 -6.98 -25.19 -10.78
CA THR A 88 -7.18 -25.00 -12.22
C THR A 88 -5.87 -24.66 -12.92
N LEU A 89 -5.05 -23.78 -12.33
CA LEU A 89 -3.74 -23.41 -12.90
C LEU A 89 -2.78 -24.62 -12.94
N ASN A 90 -2.87 -25.51 -11.96
CA ASN A 90 -2.06 -26.72 -11.89
C ASN A 90 -2.48 -27.81 -12.90
N THR A 91 -3.63 -27.65 -13.56
CA THR A 91 -4.13 -28.63 -14.54
C THR A 91 -3.33 -28.59 -15.84
N ASP A 92 -2.78 -27.42 -16.19
CA ASP A 92 -1.96 -27.21 -17.38
C ASP A 92 -0.47 -27.19 -16.98
N GLU A 93 0.34 -28.04 -17.63
CA GLU A 93 1.79 -28.16 -17.38
C GLU A 93 2.52 -26.83 -17.61
N SER A 94 2.11 -26.05 -18.62
CA SER A 94 2.72 -24.76 -18.95
C SER A 94 2.44 -23.73 -17.86
N LEU A 95 1.20 -23.64 -17.39
CA LEU A 95 0.78 -22.72 -16.33
C LEU A 95 1.36 -23.11 -14.98
N LYS A 96 1.49 -24.41 -14.70
CA LYS A 96 2.16 -24.92 -13.49
C LYS A 96 3.64 -24.55 -13.46
N ASN A 97 4.32 -24.59 -14.61
CA ASN A 97 5.72 -24.16 -14.71
C ASN A 97 5.88 -22.64 -14.51
N ILE A 98 4.90 -21.84 -14.98
CA ILE A 98 4.91 -20.38 -14.80
C ILE A 98 4.48 -19.98 -13.37
N PHE A 99 3.52 -20.70 -12.77
CA PHE A 99 2.93 -20.43 -11.45
C PHE A 99 3.05 -21.64 -10.52
N PRO A 100 4.27 -21.99 -10.08
CA PRO A 100 4.48 -23.16 -9.21
C PRO A 100 3.84 -22.99 -7.83
N ASP A 101 3.86 -21.77 -7.31
CA ASP A 101 3.25 -21.38 -6.05
C ASP A 101 2.06 -20.45 -6.29
N PRO A 102 1.06 -20.43 -5.39
CA PRO A 102 -0.02 -19.47 -5.46
C PRO A 102 0.51 -18.04 -5.38
N PRO A 103 -0.01 -17.13 -6.22
CA PRO A 103 0.53 -15.79 -6.31
C PRO A 103 0.37 -15.03 -4.98
N LEU A 104 1.32 -14.15 -4.69
CA LEU A 104 1.25 -13.30 -3.52
C LEU A 104 0.14 -12.26 -3.71
N LEU A 105 -1.01 -12.48 -3.07
CA LEU A 105 -2.10 -11.52 -3.07
C LEU A 105 -1.68 -10.22 -2.38
N ALA A 106 -1.55 -9.16 -3.17
CA ALA A 106 -1.19 -7.82 -2.73
C ALA A 106 -2.37 -6.87 -2.96
N PHE A 107 -2.62 -5.98 -2.01
CA PHE A 107 -3.71 -5.02 -2.11
C PHE A 107 -3.17 -3.62 -2.38
N ARG A 108 -3.63 -2.99 -3.47
CA ARG A 108 -3.45 -1.54 -3.70
C ARG A 108 -4.58 -0.77 -3.04
N GLN A 109 -4.27 0.43 -2.54
CA GLN A 109 -5.28 1.33 -1.99
C GLN A 109 -6.28 1.75 -3.07
N SER A 110 -7.57 1.75 -2.73
CA SER A 110 -8.61 2.33 -3.59
C SER A 110 -8.35 3.83 -3.80
N PRO A 111 -8.81 4.42 -4.92
CA PRO A 111 -8.70 5.86 -5.11
C PRO A 111 -9.39 6.59 -3.94
N ASN A 112 -8.67 7.52 -3.33
CA ASN A 112 -9.22 8.39 -2.29
C ASN A 112 -10.03 9.54 -2.93
N LEU A 113 -10.86 10.21 -2.13
CA LEU A 113 -11.65 11.37 -2.57
C LEU A 113 -10.79 12.39 -3.32
N LYS A 114 -9.58 12.67 -2.81
CA LYS A 114 -8.60 13.52 -3.50
C LYS A 114 -8.34 13.02 -4.93
N LYS A 115 -7.87 11.78 -5.12
CA LYS A 115 -7.64 11.20 -6.46
C LYS A 115 -8.87 11.21 -7.36
N LEU A 116 -10.07 11.08 -6.81
CA LEU A 116 -11.31 11.11 -7.58
C LEU A 116 -11.69 12.53 -8.04
N ILE A 117 -11.51 13.52 -7.15
CA ILE A 117 -11.96 14.90 -7.34
C ILE A 117 -10.88 15.73 -8.05
N THR A 118 -9.63 15.66 -7.59
CA THR A 118 -8.50 16.33 -8.23
C THR A 118 -8.04 15.50 -9.43
N ARG A 119 -8.72 15.66 -10.56
CA ARG A 119 -8.13 15.33 -11.86
C ARG A 119 -6.97 16.30 -12.10
N CYS A 120 -5.78 15.97 -11.62
CA CYS A 120 -4.54 16.69 -11.93
C CYS A 120 -4.05 16.39 -13.36
N ALA A 121 -4.96 16.30 -14.32
CA ALA A 121 -4.58 16.60 -15.68
C ALA A 121 -4.78 18.12 -15.78
N LEU A 122 -3.69 18.88 -15.66
CA LEU A 122 -3.64 20.13 -16.41
C LEU A 122 -3.82 19.67 -17.84
N SER A 123 -5.02 19.82 -18.41
CA SER A 123 -5.16 19.81 -19.85
C SER A 123 -4.04 20.70 -20.35
N GLN A 124 -3.18 20.19 -21.24
CA GLN A 124 -2.21 21.04 -21.94
C GLN A 124 -2.92 22.35 -22.26
N PRO A 125 -2.30 23.53 -22.06
CA PRO A 125 -2.97 24.80 -22.26
C PRO A 125 -3.66 24.71 -23.61
N THR A 126 -4.98 24.53 -23.58
CA THR A 126 -5.79 24.73 -24.77
C THR A 126 -5.46 26.14 -25.17
N LYS A 127 -5.27 26.41 -26.45
CA LYS A 127 -5.13 27.79 -26.90
C LYS A 127 -6.38 28.52 -26.41
N ASN A 128 -6.26 29.23 -25.30
CA ASN A 128 -7.38 29.87 -24.64
C ASN A 128 -7.63 31.13 -25.45
N GLY A 129 -8.66 31.07 -26.29
CA GLY A 129 -9.00 32.13 -27.22
C GLY A 129 -10.25 31.79 -28.02
N THR A 130 -10.92 32.83 -28.50
CA THR A 130 -12.05 32.68 -29.43
C THR A 130 -11.47 32.59 -30.84
N TYR A 131 -11.46 31.39 -31.43
CA TYR A 131 -11.01 31.18 -32.80
C TYR A 131 -12.20 31.02 -33.75
N PRO A 132 -12.08 31.47 -35.01
CA PRO A 132 -13.14 31.24 -35.99
C PRO A 132 -13.33 29.74 -36.22
N CYS A 133 -14.58 29.28 -36.16
CA CYS A 133 -14.92 27.87 -36.30
C CYS A 133 -14.94 27.37 -37.77
N GLY A 134 -14.70 28.24 -38.75
CA GLY A 134 -14.62 27.90 -40.18
C GLY A 134 -15.94 27.54 -40.86
N LYS A 135 -17.08 27.58 -40.16
CA LYS A 135 -18.40 27.23 -40.71
C LYS A 135 -19.04 28.44 -41.41
N LYS A 136 -19.49 28.24 -42.66
CA LYS A 136 -20.13 29.30 -43.50
C LYS A 136 -21.39 29.92 -42.89
N GLN A 137 -22.11 29.18 -42.03
CA GLN A 137 -23.35 29.64 -41.40
C GLN A 137 -23.13 30.34 -40.04
N CYS A 138 -21.88 30.43 -39.55
CA CYS A 138 -21.61 31.02 -38.25
C CYS A 138 -21.61 32.55 -38.32
N LYS A 139 -22.65 33.19 -37.76
CA LYS A 139 -22.77 34.66 -37.69
C LYS A 139 -21.78 35.33 -36.74
N THR A 140 -21.18 34.56 -35.83
CA THR A 140 -20.26 35.07 -34.80
C THR A 140 -18.82 35.20 -35.32
N CYS A 141 -18.41 34.38 -36.28
CA CYS A 141 -17.04 34.38 -36.83
C CYS A 141 -16.60 35.69 -37.51
N PRO A 142 -17.46 36.40 -38.27
CA PRO A 142 -17.11 37.70 -38.87
C PRO A 142 -16.73 38.79 -37.86
N HIS A 143 -17.12 38.65 -36.60
CA HIS A 143 -16.89 39.63 -35.54
C HIS A 143 -15.68 39.28 -34.65
N ILE A 144 -15.02 38.14 -34.88
CA ILE A 144 -13.82 37.75 -34.15
C ILE A 144 -12.62 38.46 -34.79
N GLN A 145 -12.07 39.47 -34.10
CA GLN A 145 -10.82 40.09 -34.52
C GLN A 145 -9.64 39.18 -34.16
N ILE A 146 -9.00 38.61 -35.17
CA ILE A 146 -7.72 37.92 -34.99
C ILE A 146 -6.67 39.01 -34.84
N SER A 147 -6.23 39.30 -33.61
CA SER A 147 -5.04 40.14 -33.43
C SER A 147 -3.83 39.27 -33.72
N ASP A 148 -3.23 39.43 -34.91
CA ASP A 148 -1.89 38.94 -35.18
C ASP A 148 -0.91 39.77 -34.34
N ARG A 149 -0.59 39.26 -33.13
CA ARG A 149 0.49 39.82 -32.32
C ARG A 149 1.81 39.22 -32.81
N ILE A 150 2.74 40.13 -33.12
CA ILE A 150 4.18 39.98 -33.41
C ILE A 150 4.83 38.93 -32.50
#